data_AF-A0A552UV65-F1
#
_entry.id   AF-A0A552UV65-F1
#
_cell.length_a   1.000
_cell.length_b   1.000
_cell.length_c   1.000
_cell.angle_alpha   90.00
_cell.angle_beta   90.00
_cell.angle_gamma   90.00
#
_symmetry.space_group_name_H-M   'P 1'
#
loop_
_entity.id
_entity.type
_entity.pdbx_description
1 polymer ?
#
loop_
_entity_poly.entity_id
_entity_poly.type
_entity_poly.pdbx_seq_one_letter_code
_entity_poly.pdbx_strand_id
1 'polypeptide(L)'
;MKQLSTLLLAILLFSCKSEKEEKEPLYQDTNSAIAEGTTSDLSPEAQLGQEVFDGKGNCYSCHKPDQKVVGPSIQEIANIYKTKKGNMVSFLKGNEDPIVDPEMFETMKTNLILTKTFTDEELKGLEAYFYSYTNQK
;
A
#
# COMPACT_ATOMS: atom_id res chain seq x y z
N MET A 1 7.94 39.71 67.08
CA MET A 1 9.39 39.79 67.38
C MET A 1 10.14 39.13 66.24
N LYS A 2 11.12 39.87 65.67
CA LYS A 2 12.18 39.45 64.72
C LYS A 2 11.70 38.95 63.34
N GLN A 3 11.81 39.74 62.25
CA GLN A 3 13.04 40.15 61.52
C GLN A 3 13.79 38.89 61.02
N LEU A 4 14.26 38.69 59.80
CA LEU A 4 14.53 39.50 58.60
C LEU A 4 15.14 38.48 57.60
N SER A 5 14.80 38.50 56.31
CA SER A 5 15.81 38.37 55.25
C SER A 5 15.19 38.59 53.88
N THR A 6 15.52 39.74 53.33
CA THR A 6 15.41 40.16 51.94
C THR A 6 16.25 39.27 51.02
N LEU A 7 15.69 38.82 49.89
CA LEU A 7 16.47 38.70 48.66
C LEU A 7 15.65 39.16 47.46
N LEU A 8 16.17 40.22 46.85
CA LEU A 8 15.76 40.91 45.65
C LEU A 8 16.03 40.01 44.42
N LEU A 9 15.03 39.77 43.56
CA LEU A 9 15.31 39.48 42.16
C LEU A 9 14.19 39.98 41.25
N ALA A 10 14.61 40.55 40.13
CA ALA A 10 13.90 41.51 39.32
C ALA A 10 12.69 40.92 38.57
N ILE A 11 11.60 41.69 38.60
CA ILE A 11 10.53 41.61 37.61
C ILE A 11 11.00 42.44 36.41
N LEU A 12 11.27 41.78 35.28
CA LEU A 12 11.22 42.45 33.97
C LEU A 12 10.27 41.67 33.07
N LEU A 13 9.23 42.40 32.66
CA LEU A 13 8.10 42.00 31.85
C LEU A 13 8.56 41.70 30.43
N PHE A 14 8.44 40.44 29.99
CA PHE A 14 8.41 40.13 28.55
C PHE A 14 7.03 39.60 28.18
N SER A 15 6.23 40.55 27.67
CA SER A 15 5.17 40.43 26.67
C SER A 15 4.49 39.06 26.49
N CYS A 16 3.24 38.98 26.96
CA CYS A 16 2.27 37.99 26.51
C CYS A 16 1.99 38.16 25.01
N LYS A 17 2.30 37.13 24.22
CA LYS A 17 1.57 36.80 22.98
C LYS A 17 0.97 35.41 23.18
N SER A 18 -0.34 35.42 23.37
CA SER A 18 -1.23 34.27 23.49
C SER A 18 -1.41 33.55 22.15
N GLU A 19 -1.34 32.21 22.14
CA GLU A 19 -1.98 31.28 21.19
C GLU A 19 -1.69 29.84 21.68
N LYS A 20 -2.62 29.22 22.43
CA LYS A 20 -3.52 28.11 22.04
C LYS A 20 -2.80 26.77 21.81
N GLU A 21 -2.99 25.86 22.78
CA GLU A 21 -2.96 24.41 22.56
C GLU A 21 -4.00 24.02 21.50
N GLU A 22 -3.62 23.17 20.53
CA GLU A 22 -4.44 22.07 20.00
C GLU A 22 -3.66 21.21 18.97
N LYS A 23 -3.55 19.91 19.33
CA LYS A 23 -3.55 18.71 18.47
C LYS A 23 -2.47 18.52 17.39
N GLU A 24 -1.60 17.56 17.70
CA GLU A 24 -0.85 16.73 16.76
C GLU A 24 -1.75 16.15 15.64
N PRO A 25 -1.36 16.30 14.36
CA PRO A 25 -1.60 15.30 13.35
C PRO A 25 -0.27 14.57 13.07
N LEU A 26 -0.16 13.36 13.61
CA LEU A 26 0.82 12.37 13.19
C LEU A 26 0.45 11.90 11.77
N TYR A 27 0.91 12.60 10.75
CA TYR A 27 1.16 12.02 9.43
C TYR A 27 2.41 12.67 8.85
N GLN A 28 3.54 12.06 9.17
CA GLN A 28 4.74 12.19 8.36
C GLN A 28 4.44 11.55 7.00
N ASP A 29 4.53 12.40 5.98
CA ASP A 29 4.66 12.06 4.58
C ASP A 29 5.73 10.96 4.43
N THR A 30 5.30 9.72 4.20
CA THR A 30 6.16 8.57 3.94
C THR A 30 6.12 8.23 2.45
N ASN A 31 6.44 9.23 1.63
CA ASN A 31 7.16 8.97 0.38
C ASN A 31 8.60 8.53 0.71
N SER A 32 8.77 7.28 1.19
CA SER A 32 10.04 6.53 1.14
C SER A 32 9.89 5.17 1.84
N ALA A 33 9.27 4.24 1.13
CA ALA A 33 9.65 2.84 1.13
C ALA A 33 9.17 2.21 -0.19
N ILE A 34 9.55 2.84 -1.31
CA ILE A 34 9.62 2.11 -2.58
C ILE A 34 10.67 1.04 -2.33
N ALA A 35 10.32 -0.23 -2.51
CA ALA A 35 11.29 -1.29 -2.60
C ALA A 35 12.24 -0.94 -3.77
N GLU A 36 13.38 -0.34 -3.44
CA GLU A 36 14.47 -0.10 -4.37
C GLU A 36 14.97 -1.46 -4.86
N GLY A 37 14.49 -1.87 -6.04
CA GLY A 37 14.89 -3.15 -6.63
C GLY A 37 14.23 -3.51 -7.96
N THR A 38 13.02 -3.02 -8.27
CA THR A 38 12.27 -3.54 -9.44
C THR A 38 11.64 -2.46 -10.35
N THR A 39 11.54 -1.20 -9.93
CA THR A 39 10.70 -0.21 -10.63
C THR A 39 11.31 0.40 -11.89
N SER A 40 12.64 0.33 -12.09
CA SER A 40 13.30 1.01 -13.20
C SER A 40 13.19 0.31 -14.57
N ASP A 41 12.66 -0.92 -14.63
CA ASP A 41 12.58 -1.74 -15.86
C ASP A 41 11.14 -2.16 -16.26
N LEU A 42 10.10 -1.62 -15.61
CA LEU A 42 8.72 -1.96 -15.95
C LEU A 42 8.30 -1.33 -17.29
N SER A 43 7.51 -2.06 -18.09
CA SER A 43 6.83 -1.47 -19.25
C SER A 43 5.80 -0.42 -18.80
N PRO A 44 5.38 0.52 -19.66
CA PRO A 44 4.35 1.50 -19.32
C PRO A 44 3.06 0.86 -18.78
N GLU A 45 2.64 -0.27 -19.34
CA GLU A 45 1.46 -1.01 -18.87
C GLU A 45 1.67 -1.59 -17.46
N ALA A 46 2.85 -2.14 -17.20
CA ALA A 46 3.19 -2.66 -15.87
C ALA A 46 3.38 -1.54 -14.83
N GLN A 47 3.83 -0.36 -15.24
CA GLN A 47 3.88 0.83 -14.38
C GLN A 47 2.47 1.28 -13.98
N LEU A 48 1.54 1.38 -14.94
CA LEU A 48 0.14 1.63 -14.63
C LEU A 48 -0.42 0.56 -13.69
N GLY A 49 -0.09 -0.70 -13.94
CA GLY A 49 -0.44 -1.81 -13.05
C GLY A 49 0.06 -1.62 -11.63
N GLN A 50 1.32 -1.20 -11.46
CA GLN A 50 1.90 -0.91 -10.16
C GLN A 50 1.17 0.24 -9.46
N GLU A 51 0.87 1.33 -10.15
CA GLU A 51 0.13 2.47 -9.59
C GLU A 51 -1.26 2.06 -9.11
N VAL A 52 -1.96 1.24 -9.90
CA VAL A 52 -3.27 0.69 -9.50
C VAL A 52 -3.13 -0.26 -8.31
N PHE A 53 -2.10 -1.11 -8.31
CA PHE A 53 -1.84 -2.10 -7.28
C PHE A 53 -1.52 -1.46 -5.93
N ASP A 54 -0.63 -0.47 -5.91
CA ASP A 54 -0.18 0.23 -4.69
C ASP A 54 -1.21 1.27 -4.22
N GLY A 55 -1.89 1.93 -5.17
CA GLY A 55 -2.84 3.00 -4.91
C GLY A 55 -4.27 2.49 -4.73
N LYS A 56 -5.11 2.71 -5.74
CA LYS A 56 -6.57 2.50 -5.61
C LYS A 56 -6.99 1.07 -5.29
N GLY A 57 -6.19 0.08 -5.68
CA GLY A 57 -6.41 -1.33 -5.36
C GLY A 57 -5.92 -1.69 -3.97
N ASN A 58 -4.97 -0.94 -3.41
CA ASN A 58 -4.30 -1.19 -2.13
C ASN A 58 -3.90 -2.67 -1.95
N CYS A 59 -3.53 -3.33 -3.04
CA CYS A 59 -3.30 -4.76 -3.12
C CYS A 59 -2.01 -5.16 -2.37
N TYR A 60 -1.03 -4.24 -2.32
CA TYR A 60 0.24 -4.42 -1.60
C TYR A 60 0.08 -4.67 -0.09
N SER A 61 -1.05 -4.26 0.49
CA SER A 61 -1.36 -4.51 1.91
C SER A 61 -1.49 -6.00 2.22
N CYS A 62 -1.94 -6.80 1.25
CA CYS A 62 -2.19 -8.24 1.41
C CYS A 62 -1.26 -9.11 0.55
N HIS A 63 -0.73 -8.58 -0.56
CA HIS A 63 0.09 -9.32 -1.52
C HIS A 63 1.48 -8.68 -1.61
N LYS A 64 2.48 -9.30 -0.98
CA LYS A 64 3.87 -8.87 -1.12
C LYS A 64 4.52 -9.52 -2.35
N PRO A 65 5.59 -8.91 -2.90
CA PRO A 65 6.28 -9.45 -4.07
C PRO A 65 6.66 -10.93 -3.95
N ASP A 66 7.29 -11.31 -2.85
CA ASP A 66 8.05 -12.55 -2.70
C ASP A 66 7.59 -13.45 -1.54
N GLN A 67 6.66 -12.97 -0.71
CA GLN A 67 6.22 -13.69 0.49
C GLN A 67 4.70 -13.62 0.70
N LYS A 68 4.15 -14.70 1.26
CA LYS A 68 2.76 -14.75 1.72
C LYS A 68 2.65 -13.95 3.03
N VAL A 69 1.69 -13.03 3.09
CA VAL A 69 1.32 -12.34 4.35
C VAL A 69 -0.13 -12.65 4.71
N VAL A 70 -1.09 -11.97 4.08
CA VAL A 70 -2.52 -12.27 4.16
C VAL A 70 -2.89 -13.09 2.93
N GLY A 71 -2.55 -12.57 1.75
CA GLY A 71 -2.67 -13.27 0.48
C GLY A 71 -1.35 -13.90 0.03
N PRO A 72 -1.40 -14.79 -0.98
CA PRO A 72 -0.21 -15.33 -1.64
C PRO A 72 0.65 -14.23 -2.26
N SER A 73 1.93 -14.52 -2.50
CA SER A 73 2.85 -13.53 -3.08
C SER A 73 2.50 -13.22 -4.54
N ILE A 74 2.93 -12.05 -5.03
CA ILE A 74 2.76 -11.67 -6.44
C ILE A 74 3.45 -12.69 -7.35
N GLN A 75 4.68 -13.11 -6.99
CA GLN A 75 5.43 -14.14 -7.70
C GLN A 75 4.66 -15.47 -7.77
N GLU A 76 4.08 -15.94 -6.65
CA GLU A 76 3.30 -17.17 -6.60
C GLU A 76 2.07 -17.09 -7.50
N ILE A 77 1.30 -16.00 -7.38
CA ILE A 77 0.11 -15.75 -8.19
C ILE A 77 0.48 -15.78 -9.68
N ALA A 78 1.47 -15.00 -10.09
CA ALA A 78 1.89 -14.88 -11.48
C ALA A 78 2.36 -16.24 -12.06
N ASN A 79 3.13 -17.01 -11.28
CA ASN A 79 3.60 -18.32 -11.71
C ASN A 79 2.45 -19.34 -11.87
N ILE A 80 1.46 -19.32 -10.98
CA ILE A 80 0.28 -20.18 -11.09
C ILE A 80 -0.56 -19.81 -12.31
N TYR A 81 -0.83 -18.52 -12.54
CA TYR A 81 -1.58 -18.06 -13.71
C TYR A 81 -0.88 -18.42 -15.02
N LYS A 82 0.44 -18.25 -15.09
CA LYS A 82 1.26 -18.67 -16.24
C LYS A 82 1.20 -20.19 -16.47
N THR A 83 1.36 -20.98 -15.41
CA THR A 83 1.40 -22.45 -15.49
C THR A 83 0.04 -23.04 -15.87
N LYS A 84 -1.04 -22.55 -15.23
CA LYS A 84 -2.40 -23.01 -15.46
C LYS A 84 -3.06 -22.36 -16.69
N LYS A 85 -2.37 -21.43 -17.35
CA LYS A 85 -2.91 -20.62 -18.47
C LYS A 85 -4.23 -19.93 -18.08
N GLY A 86 -4.29 -19.42 -16.85
CA GLY A 86 -5.45 -18.74 -16.32
C GLY A 86 -5.61 -17.34 -16.91
N ASN A 87 -6.83 -16.80 -16.84
CA ASN A 87 -7.13 -15.43 -17.28
C ASN A 87 -7.30 -14.52 -16.07
N MET A 88 -6.26 -13.74 -15.74
CA MET A 88 -6.25 -12.90 -14.54
C MET A 88 -7.28 -11.78 -14.63
N VAL A 89 -7.42 -11.17 -15.82
CA VAL A 89 -8.41 -10.12 -16.06
C VAL A 89 -9.83 -10.66 -15.87
N SER A 90 -10.14 -11.87 -16.37
CA SER A 90 -11.45 -12.50 -16.20
C SER A 90 -11.75 -12.82 -14.74
N PHE A 91 -10.75 -13.32 -13.99
CA PHE A 91 -10.88 -13.52 -12.54
C PHE A 91 -11.11 -12.22 -11.77
N LEU A 92 -10.36 -11.15 -12.07
CA LEU A 92 -10.53 -9.84 -11.43
C LEU A 92 -11.90 -9.21 -11.76
N LYS A 93 -12.53 -9.61 -12.88
CA LYS A 93 -13.93 -9.28 -13.20
C LYS A 93 -14.94 -10.18 -12.49
N GLY A 94 -14.50 -11.19 -11.74
CA GLY A 94 -15.34 -12.16 -11.03
C GLY A 94 -16.02 -13.17 -11.96
N ASN A 95 -15.42 -13.46 -13.11
CA ASN A 95 -15.95 -14.38 -14.12
C ASN A 95 -15.24 -15.74 -14.13
N GLU A 96 -14.26 -15.95 -13.25
CA GLU A 96 -13.51 -17.21 -13.12
C GLU A 96 -13.47 -17.63 -11.66
N ASP A 97 -13.33 -18.94 -11.44
CA ASP A 97 -13.07 -19.51 -10.12
C ASP A 97 -11.63 -19.21 -9.65
N PRO A 98 -11.37 -19.14 -8.33
CA PRO A 98 -10.04 -18.95 -7.80
C PRO A 98 -9.14 -20.15 -8.11
N ILE A 99 -8.01 -19.91 -8.80
CA ILE A 99 -7.05 -20.97 -9.16
C ILE A 99 -5.78 -21.01 -8.30
N VAL A 100 -5.60 -20.01 -7.42
CA VAL A 100 -4.39 -19.84 -6.59
C VAL A 100 -4.58 -20.46 -5.22
N ASP A 101 -5.49 -19.90 -4.40
CA ASP A 101 -5.77 -20.36 -3.03
C ASP A 101 -7.31 -20.40 -2.84
N PRO A 102 -7.99 -21.48 -3.28
CA PRO A 102 -9.45 -21.57 -3.20
C PRO A 102 -9.99 -21.57 -1.78
N GLU A 103 -9.23 -22.10 -0.82
CA GLU A 103 -9.62 -22.17 0.59
C GLU A 103 -9.66 -20.78 1.23
N MET A 104 -8.72 -19.90 0.86
CA MET A 104 -8.65 -18.53 1.34
C MET A 104 -9.40 -17.51 0.45
N PHE A 105 -10.11 -17.98 -0.58
CA PHE A 105 -10.75 -17.10 -1.55
C PHE A 105 -11.81 -16.19 -0.93
N GLU A 106 -12.57 -16.65 0.06
CA GLU A 106 -13.61 -15.83 0.71
C GLU A 106 -13.02 -14.56 1.36
N THR A 107 -11.75 -14.57 1.79
CA THR A 107 -11.04 -13.37 2.26
C THR A 107 -10.77 -12.38 1.13
N MET A 108 -10.42 -12.87 -0.07
CA MET A 108 -10.15 -12.03 -1.24
C MET A 108 -11.43 -11.56 -1.95
N LYS A 109 -12.51 -12.33 -1.88
CA LYS A 109 -13.74 -12.15 -2.66
C LYS A 109 -14.37 -10.76 -2.52
N THR A 110 -14.31 -10.17 -1.33
CA THR A 110 -14.81 -8.80 -1.09
C THR A 110 -14.07 -7.77 -1.96
N ASN A 111 -12.77 -7.97 -2.21
CA ASN A 111 -11.97 -7.08 -3.05
C ASN A 111 -12.36 -7.18 -4.54
N LEU A 112 -13.05 -8.25 -4.97
CA LEU A 112 -13.55 -8.35 -6.34
C LEU A 112 -14.65 -7.32 -6.65
N ILE A 113 -15.33 -6.78 -5.63
CA ILE A 113 -16.27 -5.67 -5.82
C ILE A 113 -15.51 -4.44 -6.35
N LEU A 114 -14.32 -4.19 -5.81
CA LEU A 114 -13.47 -3.07 -6.20
C LEU A 114 -12.89 -3.27 -7.61
N THR A 115 -12.32 -4.45 -7.89
CA THR A 115 -11.67 -4.70 -9.19
C THR A 115 -12.65 -4.69 -10.36
N LYS A 116 -13.93 -5.01 -10.14
CA LYS A 116 -15.01 -4.87 -11.14
C LYS A 116 -15.29 -3.42 -11.56
N THR A 117 -14.82 -2.43 -10.78
CA THR A 117 -14.94 -1.00 -11.12
C THR A 117 -13.77 -0.49 -11.97
N PHE A 118 -12.72 -1.29 -12.14
CA PHE A 118 -11.53 -0.90 -12.88
C PHE A 118 -11.78 -0.99 -14.39
N THR A 119 -11.10 -0.14 -15.15
CA THR A 119 -11.14 -0.18 -16.61
C THR A 119 -10.39 -1.41 -17.12
N ASP A 120 -10.67 -1.80 -18.37
CA ASP A 120 -9.93 -2.89 -19.02
C ASP A 120 -8.42 -2.61 -19.11
N GLU A 121 -8.04 -1.34 -19.24
CA GLU A 121 -6.63 -0.93 -19.28
C GLU A 121 -5.95 -1.13 -17.93
N GLU A 122 -6.61 -0.74 -16.83
CA GLU A 122 -6.09 -0.91 -15.48
C GLU A 122 -5.99 -2.39 -15.09
N LEU A 123 -6.97 -3.21 -15.49
CA LEU A 123 -6.93 -4.65 -15.24
C LEU A 123 -5.80 -5.34 -16.03
N LYS A 124 -5.57 -4.93 -17.27
CA LYS A 124 -4.41 -5.39 -18.05
C LYS A 124 -3.09 -4.89 -17.47
N GLY A 125 -3.07 -3.67 -16.95
CA GLY A 125 -1.91 -3.15 -16.23
C GLY A 125 -1.58 -4.01 -15.02
N LEU A 126 -2.56 -4.34 -14.19
CA LEU A 126 -2.39 -5.27 -13.06
C LEU A 126 -1.84 -6.62 -13.53
N GLU A 127 -2.40 -7.22 -14.57
CA GLU A 127 -1.88 -8.47 -15.13
C GLU A 127 -0.40 -8.35 -15.57
N ALA A 128 -0.05 -7.27 -16.28
CA ALA A 128 1.32 -7.01 -16.71
C ALA A 128 2.26 -6.82 -15.50
N TYR A 129 1.82 -6.08 -14.48
CA TYR A 129 2.57 -5.89 -13.24
C TYR A 129 2.83 -7.21 -12.52
N PHE A 130 1.82 -8.06 -12.37
CA PHE A 130 2.01 -9.40 -11.78
C PHE A 130 2.99 -10.23 -12.60
N TYR A 131 2.88 -10.23 -13.94
CA TYR A 131 3.77 -11.03 -14.78
C TYR A 131 5.22 -10.54 -14.81
N SER A 132 5.48 -9.28 -14.45
CA SER A 132 6.85 -8.77 -14.27
C SER A 132 7.66 -9.56 -13.23
N TYR A 133 6.99 -10.25 -12.31
CA TYR A 133 7.61 -11.08 -11.27
C TYR A 133 7.88 -12.53 -11.68
N THR A 134 7.50 -12.97 -12.89
CA THR A 134 7.69 -14.39 -13.32
C THR A 134 9.13 -14.78 -13.64
N ASN A 135 10.04 -13.82 -13.73
CA ASN A 135 11.45 -14.04 -14.07
C ASN A 135 12.42 -13.65 -12.95
N GLN A 136 11.92 -13.27 -11.78
CA GLN A 136 12.75 -12.95 -10.62
C GLN A 136 13.06 -14.26 -9.89
N LYS A 137 14.34 -14.66 -9.92
CA LYS A 137 14.89 -15.84 -9.24
C LYS A 137 15.33 -15.52 -7.83
#